data_AF-A0A2W4NUP6-F1
#
_entry.id   AF-A0A2W4NUP6-F1
#
_cell.length_a   1.000
_cell.length_b   1.000
_cell.length_c   1.000
_cell.angle_alpha   90.00
_cell.angle_beta   90.00
_cell.angle_gamma   90.00
#
_symmetry.space_group_name_H-M   'P 1'
#
loop_
_entity.id
_entity.type
_entity.pdbx_description
1 polymer ?
#
loop_
_entity_poly.entity_id
_entity_poly.type
_entity_poly.pdbx_seq_one_letter_code
_entity_poly.pdbx_strand_id
1 'polypeptide(L)'
;MLAALAVFLAVLPGLAQEAATITPELEAQMVALEDITRQLRELDGEPVERAFPTREETIAYLRETIDQQLPLDEADRYRDFYVALGLLEPAIDLRDVYLSLLSAQVAGFYDTDTQVMNVLPAQGELASELSLLEQIIYVHEYTHALQDQFFGLEQYLDDEEVVKHPDRALAAVALVEGDASAVMNVFAQEVITRNPLAVFQILGQGLQAGNLFLPPGTPPVLSREFFF
;
A
#
# COMPACT_ATOMS: atom_id res chain seq x y z
N MET A 1 -12.04 10.69 5.84
CA MET A 1 -10.95 11.53 5.29
C MET A 1 -9.56 11.16 5.82
N LEU A 2 -9.39 10.19 6.73
CA LEU A 2 -8.10 9.54 7.00
C LEU A 2 -7.85 8.29 6.12
N ALA A 3 -8.91 7.70 5.57
CA ALA A 3 -8.83 6.66 4.53
C ALA A 3 -8.10 7.11 3.25
N ALA A 4 -7.98 8.43 3.02
CA ALA A 4 -7.20 8.99 1.92
C ALA A 4 -5.67 8.94 2.18
N LEU A 5 -5.24 8.84 3.45
CA LEU A 5 -3.83 8.80 3.82
C LEU A 5 -3.15 7.48 3.41
N ALA A 6 -3.93 6.42 3.16
CA ALA A 6 -3.40 5.15 2.65
C ALA A 6 -3.13 5.17 1.14
N VAL A 7 -3.77 6.09 0.41
CA VAL A 7 -3.78 6.10 -1.07
C VAL A 7 -2.85 7.17 -1.65
N PHE A 8 -2.51 8.20 -0.87
CA PHE A 8 -1.62 9.27 -1.33
C PHE A 8 -0.26 9.18 -0.66
N LEU A 9 0.61 8.34 -1.24
CA LEU A 9 2.04 8.54 -1.17
C LEU A 9 2.36 9.77 -2.02
N ALA A 10 2.27 10.96 -1.41
CA ALA A 10 2.51 12.22 -2.09
C ALA A 10 3.80 12.93 -1.66
N VAL A 11 4.51 13.39 -2.68
CA VAL A 11 5.60 14.39 -2.79
C VAL A 11 6.87 14.21 -1.94
N LEU A 12 7.96 13.77 -2.59
CA LEU A 12 9.34 14.35 -2.57
C LEU A 12 10.26 13.55 -3.54
N PRO A 13 11.46 14.05 -3.95
CA PRO A 13 12.13 13.56 -5.15
C PRO A 13 12.41 12.07 -5.02
N GLY A 14 12.08 11.32 -6.09
CA GLY A 14 12.21 9.87 -6.14
C GLY A 14 13.49 9.41 -5.47
N LEU A 15 13.39 8.35 -4.67
CA LEU A 15 14.55 7.75 -4.01
C LEU A 15 15.58 7.45 -5.09
N ALA A 16 16.54 8.36 -5.25
CA ALA A 16 17.57 8.30 -6.26
C ALA A 16 18.54 7.22 -5.81
N GLN A 17 18.15 5.99 -6.09
CA GLN A 17 18.89 4.81 -5.66
C GLN A 17 19.90 4.44 -6.74
N GLU A 18 21.08 4.04 -6.29
CA GLU A 18 21.97 3.25 -7.12
C GLU A 18 21.20 1.98 -7.51
N ALA A 19 21.05 1.71 -8.81
CA ALA A 19 20.18 0.65 -9.30
C ALA A 19 20.46 -0.67 -8.57
N ALA A 20 19.54 -1.08 -7.69
CA ALA A 20 19.65 -2.35 -7.00
C ALA A 20 19.80 -3.43 -8.07
N THR A 21 20.88 -4.20 -8.01
CA THR A 21 21.12 -5.24 -9.01
C THR A 21 20.24 -6.43 -8.66
N ILE A 22 19.06 -6.48 -9.27
CA ILE A 22 18.12 -7.59 -9.13
C ILE A 22 18.59 -8.81 -9.93
N THR A 23 18.21 -9.99 -9.49
CA THR A 23 18.51 -11.22 -10.23
C THR A 23 17.63 -11.33 -11.48
N PRO A 24 18.10 -11.98 -12.56
CA PRO A 24 17.26 -12.26 -13.73
C PRO A 24 15.99 -13.05 -13.39
N GLU A 25 16.05 -13.90 -12.37
CA GLU A 25 14.93 -14.69 -11.88
C GLU A 25 13.84 -13.80 -11.25
N LEU A 26 14.24 -12.85 -10.40
CA LEU A 26 13.31 -11.90 -9.79
C LEU A 26 12.69 -10.99 -10.85
N GLU A 27 13.48 -10.49 -11.80
CA GLU A 27 12.99 -9.70 -12.93
C GLU A 27 11.94 -10.47 -13.74
N ALA A 28 12.25 -11.71 -14.12
CA ALA A 28 11.33 -12.55 -14.87
C ALA A 28 10.04 -12.85 -14.09
N GLN A 29 10.14 -13.01 -12.76
CA GLN A 29 8.96 -13.20 -11.90
C GLN A 29 8.08 -11.95 -11.88
N MET A 30 8.64 -10.76 -11.71
CA MET A 30 7.87 -9.51 -11.72
C MET A 30 7.20 -9.28 -13.07
N VAL A 31 7.91 -9.47 -14.19
CA VAL A 31 7.33 -9.39 -15.54
C VAL A 31 6.15 -10.36 -15.70
N ALA A 32 6.28 -11.60 -15.20
CA ALA A 32 5.19 -12.56 -15.26
C ALA A 32 3.97 -12.12 -14.43
N LEU A 33 4.16 -11.52 -13.25
CA LEU A 33 3.07 -10.96 -12.44
C LEU A 33 2.37 -9.81 -13.14
N GLU A 34 3.13 -8.93 -13.80
CA GLU A 34 2.58 -7.82 -14.59
C GLU A 34 1.74 -8.33 -15.76
N ASP A 35 2.23 -9.32 -16.50
CA ASP A 35 1.50 -9.93 -17.61
C ASP A 35 0.21 -10.63 -17.16
N ILE A 36 0.25 -11.31 -16.01
CA ILE A 36 -0.95 -11.90 -15.40
C ILE A 36 -1.93 -10.79 -15.04
N THR A 37 -1.46 -9.71 -14.42
CA THR A 37 -2.33 -8.61 -14.00
C THR A 37 -2.95 -7.89 -15.19
N ARG A 38 -2.17 -7.58 -16.25
CA ARG A 38 -2.68 -7.04 -17.53
C ARG A 38 -3.78 -7.94 -18.11
N GLN A 39 -3.60 -9.25 -18.09
CA GLN A 39 -4.61 -10.22 -18.56
C GLN A 39 -5.87 -10.22 -17.69
N LEU A 40 -5.73 -10.25 -16.37
CA LEU A 40 -6.86 -10.21 -15.43
C LEU A 40 -7.68 -8.93 -15.58
N ARG A 41 -7.00 -7.82 -15.89
CA ARG A 41 -7.59 -6.49 -16.07
C ARG A 41 -8.11 -6.22 -17.47
N GLU A 42 -7.67 -6.99 -18.45
CA GLU A 42 -7.83 -6.69 -19.87
C GLU A 42 -7.30 -5.28 -20.23
N LEU A 43 -6.21 -4.85 -19.58
CA LEU A 43 -5.55 -3.57 -19.79
C LEU A 43 -4.10 -3.78 -20.21
N ASP A 44 -3.72 -3.22 -21.37
CA ASP A 44 -2.36 -3.30 -21.89
C ASP A 44 -1.58 -2.02 -21.57
N GLY A 45 -1.06 -1.95 -20.34
CA GLY A 45 -0.33 -0.80 -19.83
C GLY A 45 1.13 -0.75 -20.26
N GLU A 46 1.68 0.46 -20.28
CA GLU A 46 3.10 0.71 -20.54
C GLU A 46 4.00 0.16 -19.42
N PRO A 47 5.30 -0.08 -19.68
CA PRO A 47 6.25 -0.49 -18.65
C PRO A 47 6.27 0.50 -17.47
N VAL A 48 6.25 -0.03 -16.25
CA VAL A 48 6.29 0.76 -15.01
C VAL A 48 7.69 0.69 -14.42
N GLU A 49 8.24 1.84 -14.02
CA GLU A 49 9.55 1.89 -13.35
C GLU A 49 9.46 1.22 -11.97
N ARG A 50 10.48 0.46 -11.59
CA ARG A 50 10.56 -0.23 -10.30
C ARG A 50 11.75 0.29 -9.50
N ALA A 51 11.51 0.62 -8.24
CA ALA A 51 12.53 0.98 -7.25
C ALA A 51 12.55 -0.05 -6.12
N PHE A 52 13.70 -0.16 -5.44
CA PHE A 52 13.93 -1.17 -4.40
C PHE A 52 14.43 -0.52 -3.10
N PRO A 53 13.60 0.36 -2.49
CA PRO A 53 14.04 1.13 -1.35
C PRO A 53 14.31 0.23 -0.13
N THR A 54 15.27 0.66 0.68
CA THR A 54 15.49 0.07 2.00
C THR A 54 14.32 0.39 2.92
N ARG A 55 14.16 -0.42 3.97
CA ARG A 55 13.15 -0.16 5.01
C ARG A 55 13.35 1.21 5.67
N GLU A 56 14.60 1.64 5.83
CA GLU A 56 14.95 2.93 6.43
C GLU A 56 14.53 4.10 5.53
N GLU A 57 14.80 4.01 4.23
CA GLU A 57 14.33 4.98 3.23
C GLU A 57 12.81 5.06 3.19
N THR A 58 12.14 3.91 3.27
CA THR A 58 10.67 3.83 3.29
C THR A 58 10.08 4.47 4.54
N ILE A 59 10.64 4.22 5.72
CA ILE A 59 10.16 4.85 6.97
C ILE A 59 10.38 6.37 6.91
N ALA A 60 11.49 6.83 6.34
CA ALA A 60 11.75 8.25 6.15
C ALA A 60 10.73 8.88 5.19
N TYR A 61 10.44 8.20 4.07
CA TYR A 61 9.40 8.59 3.13
C TYR A 61 8.03 8.70 3.82
N LEU A 62 7.58 7.64 4.48
CA LEU A 62 6.26 7.60 5.14
C LEU A 62 6.12 8.69 6.21
N ARG A 63 7.20 8.98 6.93
CA ARG A 63 7.20 10.07 7.91
C ARG A 63 6.96 11.42 7.22
N GLU A 64 7.68 11.71 6.14
CA GLU A 64 7.47 12.94 5.38
C GLU A 64 6.04 13.03 4.82
N THR A 65 5.51 11.94 4.28
CA THR A 65 4.11 11.90 3.81
C THR A 65 3.13 12.21 4.94
N ILE A 66 3.30 11.63 6.13
CA ILE A 66 2.46 11.94 7.29
C ILE A 66 2.61 13.41 7.70
N ASP A 67 3.82 13.97 7.65
CA ASP A 67 4.08 15.36 7.99
C ASP A 67 3.34 16.35 7.05
N GLN A 68 3.22 15.99 5.77
CA GLN A 68 2.51 16.77 4.76
C GLN A 68 0.98 16.56 4.82
N GLN A 69 0.54 15.31 4.91
CA GLN A 69 -0.87 14.91 4.82
C GLN A 69 -1.62 15.03 6.15
N LEU A 70 -0.91 14.97 7.28
CA LEU A 70 -1.48 15.11 8.61
C LEU A 70 -0.66 16.11 9.47
N PRO A 71 -0.78 17.42 9.19
CA PRO A 71 -0.14 18.46 9.98
C PRO A 71 -0.51 18.38 11.47
N LEU A 72 0.37 18.87 12.34
CA LEU A 72 0.21 18.77 13.81
C LEU A 72 -1.13 19.28 14.33
N ASP A 73 -1.61 20.42 13.83
CA ASP A 73 -2.88 21.00 14.27
C ASP A 73 -4.09 20.16 13.83
N GLU A 74 -3.98 19.48 12.69
CA GLU A 74 -5.01 18.57 12.20
C GLU A 74 -4.99 17.24 12.96
N ALA A 75 -3.81 16.69 13.22
CA ALA A 75 -3.64 15.54 14.10
C ALA A 75 -4.25 15.79 15.48
N ASP A 76 -3.99 16.95 16.07
CA ASP A 76 -4.59 17.35 17.36
C ASP A 76 -6.12 17.43 17.29
N ARG A 77 -6.68 17.99 16.20
CA ARG A 77 -8.14 18.04 16.00
C ARG A 77 -8.76 16.64 15.92
N TYR A 78 -8.16 15.71 15.18
CA TYR A 78 -8.67 14.34 15.10
C TYR A 78 -8.54 13.62 16.42
N ARG A 79 -7.40 13.76 17.11
CA ARG A 79 -7.20 13.18 18.44
C ARG A 79 -8.30 13.65 19.39
N ASP A 80 -8.52 14.96 19.47
CA ASP A 80 -9.50 15.54 20.39
C ASP A 80 -10.92 15.07 20.07
N PHE A 81 -11.26 14.91 18.79
CA PHE A 81 -12.53 14.33 18.36
C PHE A 81 -12.70 12.88 18.85
N TYR A 82 -11.72 12.01 18.60
CA TYR A 82 -11.79 10.61 19.05
C TYR A 82 -11.78 10.49 20.57
N VAL A 83 -11.02 11.34 21.28
CA VAL A 83 -11.00 11.40 22.75
C VAL A 83 -12.37 11.82 23.29
N ALA A 84 -13.01 12.82 22.68
CA ALA A 84 -14.35 13.25 23.07
C ALA A 84 -15.41 12.14 22.90
N LEU A 85 -15.22 11.26 21.91
CA LEU A 85 -16.05 10.07 21.70
C LEU A 85 -15.66 8.88 22.60
N GLY A 86 -14.61 9.00 23.41
CA GLY A 86 -14.09 7.92 24.26
C GLY A 86 -13.41 6.79 23.48
N LEU A 87 -12.95 7.06 22.25
CA LEU A 87 -12.35 6.08 21.34
C LEU A 87 -10.83 6.01 21.46
N LEU A 88 -10.18 7.07 21.95
CA LEU A 88 -8.73 7.17 22.13
C LEU A 88 -8.36 7.74 23.50
N GLU A 89 -7.14 7.42 23.98
CA GLU A 89 -6.57 8.04 25.17
C GLU A 89 -6.04 9.46 24.87
N PRO A 90 -6.16 10.43 25.81
CA PRO A 90 -5.76 11.82 25.55
C PRO A 90 -4.27 12.02 25.22
N ALA A 91 -3.40 11.11 25.66
CA ALA A 91 -1.96 11.21 25.48
C ALA A 91 -1.45 10.53 24.20
N ILE A 92 -2.35 10.00 23.36
CA ILE A 92 -1.94 9.30 22.14
C ILE A 92 -1.34 10.27 21.12
N ASP A 93 -0.22 9.88 20.50
CA ASP A 93 0.33 10.54 19.33
C ASP A 93 -0.21 9.85 18.08
N LEU A 94 -1.16 10.49 17.40
CA LEU A 94 -1.77 9.92 16.20
C LEU A 94 -0.76 9.72 15.08
N ARG A 95 0.20 10.63 14.91
CA ARG A 95 1.16 10.58 13.80
C ARG A 95 2.12 9.41 13.99
N ASP A 96 2.59 9.18 15.21
CA ASP A 96 3.41 8.01 15.53
C ASP A 96 2.64 6.70 15.37
N VAL A 97 1.35 6.66 15.74
CA VAL A 97 0.50 5.48 15.51
C VAL A 97 0.34 5.21 14.01
N TYR A 98 0.04 6.23 13.21
CA TYR A 98 -0.07 6.10 11.75
C TYR A 98 1.24 5.68 11.12
N LEU A 99 2.38 6.26 11.53
CA LEU A 99 3.68 5.86 11.02
C LEU A 99 3.98 4.39 11.35
N SER A 100 3.69 3.97 12.58
CA SER A 100 3.87 2.57 12.98
C SER A 100 2.98 1.63 12.17
N LEU A 101 1.73 2.04 11.89
CA LEU A 101 0.78 1.26 11.10
C LEU A 101 1.22 1.12 9.65
N LEU A 102 1.54 2.23 9.00
CA LEU A 102 1.99 2.23 7.61
C LEU A 102 3.31 1.46 7.48
N SER A 103 4.30 1.72 8.34
CA SER A 103 5.62 1.07 8.30
C SER A 103 5.56 -0.46 8.53
N ALA A 104 4.57 -0.94 9.29
CA ALA A 104 4.36 -2.37 9.50
C ALA A 104 3.78 -3.06 8.27
N GLN A 105 3.01 -2.35 7.46
CA GLN A 105 2.24 -2.91 6.34
C GLN A 105 2.97 -2.87 5.00
N VAL A 106 4.05 -2.08 4.87
CA VAL A 106 4.75 -1.97 3.59
C VAL A 106 5.53 -3.25 3.27
N ALA A 107 4.99 -4.02 2.33
CA ALA A 107 5.72 -4.99 1.50
C ALA A 107 5.90 -4.50 0.04
N GLY A 108 5.47 -3.28 -0.23
CA GLY A 108 5.53 -2.60 -1.53
C GLY A 108 4.47 -1.51 -1.61
N PHE A 109 4.61 -0.57 -2.52
CA PHE A 109 3.58 0.42 -2.86
C PHE A 109 3.80 0.98 -4.26
N TYR A 110 2.71 1.33 -4.96
CA TYR A 110 2.76 2.22 -6.11
C TYR A 110 2.62 3.68 -5.66
N ASP A 111 3.52 4.55 -6.13
CA ASP A 111 3.46 5.98 -5.85
C ASP A 111 2.89 6.69 -7.09
N THR A 112 1.70 7.28 -6.96
CA THR A 112 0.96 7.94 -8.06
C THR A 112 1.63 9.21 -8.55
N ASP A 113 2.42 9.88 -7.71
CA ASP A 113 3.08 11.15 -8.04
C ASP A 113 4.33 10.91 -8.88
N THR A 114 5.13 9.93 -8.47
CA THR A 114 6.37 9.54 -9.16
C THR A 114 6.13 8.52 -10.25
N GLN A 115 4.98 7.84 -10.22
CA GLN A 115 4.59 6.73 -11.08
C GLN A 115 5.55 5.52 -11.00
N VAL A 116 6.17 5.33 -9.82
CA VAL A 116 7.15 4.28 -9.55
C VAL A 116 6.55 3.20 -8.64
N MET A 117 6.82 1.94 -9.00
CA MET A 117 6.55 0.77 -8.16
C MET A 117 7.70 0.58 -7.17
N ASN A 118 7.45 0.81 -5.88
CA ASN A 118 8.41 0.57 -4.82
C ASN A 118 8.24 -0.85 -4.29
N VAL A 119 9.22 -1.72 -4.54
CA VAL A 119 9.18 -3.14 -4.15
C VAL A 119 10.05 -3.34 -2.92
N LEU A 120 9.45 -3.77 -1.80
CA LEU A 120 10.16 -3.94 -0.55
C LEU A 120 10.21 -5.40 -0.11
N PRO A 121 11.40 -5.96 0.17
CA PRO A 121 11.49 -7.29 0.74
C PRO A 121 11.04 -7.28 2.20
N ALA A 122 10.14 -8.19 2.56
CA ALA A 122 9.63 -8.35 3.92
C ALA A 122 10.76 -8.62 4.95
N GLN A 123 11.84 -9.27 4.51
CA GLN A 123 12.98 -9.66 5.35
C GLN A 123 14.18 -8.71 5.27
N GLY A 124 14.05 -7.54 4.63
CA GLY A 124 15.05 -6.47 4.64
C GLY A 124 16.19 -6.60 3.62
N GLU A 125 16.32 -7.74 2.94
CA GLU A 125 17.22 -7.91 1.79
C GLU A 125 16.45 -8.44 0.58
N LEU A 126 16.79 -7.95 -0.61
CA LEU A 126 16.13 -8.36 -1.83
C LEU A 126 16.47 -9.83 -2.13
N ALA A 127 15.48 -10.71 -1.96
CA ALA A 127 15.62 -12.13 -2.26
C ALA A 127 15.69 -12.38 -3.78
N SER A 128 16.09 -13.59 -4.18
CA SER A 128 16.06 -14.02 -5.58
C SER A 128 14.65 -14.22 -6.15
N GLU A 129 13.64 -14.21 -5.28
CA GLU A 129 12.22 -14.38 -5.60
C GLU A 129 11.35 -13.68 -4.54
N LEU A 130 10.22 -13.12 -4.97
CA LEU A 130 9.15 -12.68 -4.08
C LEU A 130 8.45 -13.90 -3.48
N SER A 131 8.25 -13.87 -2.17
CA SER A 131 7.36 -14.79 -1.48
C SER A 131 5.93 -14.66 -2.02
N LEU A 132 5.10 -15.69 -1.82
CA LEU A 132 3.72 -15.65 -2.33
C LEU A 132 2.91 -14.46 -1.80
N LEU A 133 3.09 -14.08 -0.53
CA LEU A 133 2.45 -12.88 0.01
C LEU A 133 2.93 -11.61 -0.71
N GLU A 134 4.23 -11.46 -0.95
CA GLU A 134 4.79 -10.33 -1.70
C GLU A 134 4.31 -10.32 -3.16
N GLN A 135 4.14 -11.48 -3.79
CA GLN A 135 3.55 -11.57 -5.14
C GLN A 135 2.10 -11.09 -5.18
N ILE A 136 1.29 -11.45 -4.17
CA ILE A 136 -0.11 -10.99 -4.06
C ILE A 136 -0.16 -9.47 -3.90
N ILE A 137 0.70 -8.91 -3.05
CA ILE A 137 0.80 -7.46 -2.84
C ILE A 137 1.31 -6.77 -4.12
N TYR A 138 2.31 -7.35 -4.80
CA TYR A 138 2.79 -6.82 -6.07
C TYR A 138 1.68 -6.70 -7.12
N VAL A 139 0.79 -7.69 -7.21
CA VAL A 139 -0.37 -7.65 -8.12
C VAL A 139 -1.37 -6.55 -7.73
N HIS A 140 -1.56 -6.30 -6.43
CA HIS A 140 -2.37 -5.18 -5.93
C HIS A 140 -1.76 -3.84 -6.36
N GLU A 141 -0.49 -3.61 -6.08
CA GLU A 141 0.20 -2.36 -6.40
C GLU A 141 0.31 -2.12 -7.92
N TYR A 142 0.61 -3.17 -8.69
CA TYR A 142 0.66 -3.04 -10.14
C TYR A 142 -0.74 -2.78 -10.74
N THR A 143 -1.80 -3.20 -10.05
CA THR A 143 -3.15 -2.80 -10.42
C THR A 143 -3.36 -1.30 -10.26
N HIS A 144 -2.82 -0.67 -9.20
CA HIS A 144 -2.83 0.79 -9.08
C HIS A 144 -2.06 1.47 -10.22
N ALA A 145 -0.92 0.92 -10.64
CA ALA A 145 -0.20 1.45 -11.79
C ALA A 145 -1.04 1.41 -13.08
N LEU A 146 -1.77 0.32 -13.33
CA LEU A 146 -2.71 0.24 -14.46
C LEU A 146 -3.89 1.19 -14.29
N GLN A 147 -4.41 1.35 -13.07
CA GLN A 147 -5.48 2.31 -12.82
C GLN A 147 -5.03 3.74 -13.13
N ASP A 148 -3.81 4.11 -12.72
CA ASP A 148 -3.26 5.45 -12.97
C ASP A 148 -3.05 5.70 -14.46
N GLN A 149 -2.42 4.76 -15.17
CA GLN A 149 -2.19 4.89 -16.62
C GLN A 149 -3.47 5.06 -17.44
N PHE A 150 -4.57 4.40 -17.05
CA PHE A 150 -5.80 4.39 -17.85
C PHE A 150 -6.89 5.35 -17.36
N PHE A 151 -6.89 5.69 -16.08
CA PHE A 151 -7.96 6.49 -15.46
C PHE A 151 -7.46 7.76 -14.76
N GLY A 152 -6.14 7.94 -14.60
CA GLY A 152 -5.54 9.11 -13.95
C GLY A 152 -5.95 9.19 -12.47
N LEU A 153 -5.28 8.41 -11.61
CA LEU A 153 -5.71 8.25 -10.21
C LEU A 153 -5.59 9.56 -9.44
N GLU A 154 -4.47 10.27 -9.61
CA GLU A 154 -4.24 11.58 -8.98
C GLU A 154 -5.39 12.54 -9.30
N GLN A 155 -5.71 12.72 -10.59
CA GLN A 155 -6.75 13.65 -11.01
C GLN A 155 -8.15 13.20 -10.58
N TYR A 156 -8.41 11.89 -10.52
CA TYR A 156 -9.68 11.33 -10.09
C TYR A 156 -9.94 11.57 -8.59
N LEU A 157 -8.92 11.35 -7.76
CA LEU A 157 -9.02 11.43 -6.31
C LEU A 157 -8.92 12.88 -5.80
N ASP A 158 -8.13 13.72 -6.46
CA ASP A 158 -7.97 15.15 -6.12
C ASP A 158 -9.03 16.06 -6.76
N ASP A 159 -9.99 15.49 -7.49
CA ASP A 159 -11.11 16.25 -8.04
C ASP A 159 -11.83 17.01 -6.91
N GLU A 160 -12.03 18.31 -7.14
CA GLU A 160 -12.58 19.22 -6.13
C GLU A 160 -13.98 18.78 -5.65
N GLU A 161 -14.78 18.17 -6.52
CA GLU A 161 -16.10 17.61 -6.20
C GLU A 161 -16.04 16.28 -5.45
N VAL A 162 -14.90 15.59 -5.48
CA VAL A 162 -14.62 14.41 -4.66
C VAL A 162 -14.16 14.86 -3.28
N VAL A 163 -13.12 15.69 -3.20
CA VAL A 163 -12.48 16.13 -1.94
C VAL A 163 -13.45 16.90 -1.04
N LYS A 164 -14.32 17.75 -1.59
CA LYS A 164 -15.30 18.53 -0.80
C LYS A 164 -16.44 17.70 -0.20
N HIS A 165 -16.61 16.46 -0.64
CA HIS A 165 -17.76 15.62 -0.28
C HIS A 165 -17.28 14.31 0.35
N PRO A 166 -17.31 14.20 1.70
CA PRO A 166 -16.75 13.04 2.40
C PRO A 166 -17.25 11.68 1.92
N ASP A 167 -18.54 11.56 1.59
CA ASP A 167 -19.13 10.33 1.05
C ASP A 167 -18.60 10.00 -0.36
N ARG A 168 -18.37 11.03 -1.20
CA ARG A 168 -17.78 10.84 -2.54
C ARG A 168 -16.30 10.48 -2.43
N ALA A 169 -15.55 11.18 -1.58
CA ALA A 169 -14.15 10.84 -1.30
C ALA A 169 -14.03 9.39 -0.82
N LEU A 170 -14.89 8.96 0.11
CA LEU A 170 -14.90 7.58 0.58
C LEU A 170 -15.27 6.59 -0.54
N ALA A 171 -16.27 6.90 -1.36
CA ALA A 171 -16.67 6.04 -2.47
C ALA A 171 -15.58 5.94 -3.55
N ALA A 172 -14.85 7.02 -3.83
CA ALA A 172 -13.76 7.05 -4.80
C ALA A 172 -12.59 6.16 -4.34
N VAL A 173 -12.15 6.33 -3.08
CA VAL A 173 -11.12 5.46 -2.48
C VAL A 173 -11.57 4.00 -2.44
N ALA A 174 -12.81 3.72 -2.02
CA ALA A 174 -13.33 2.36 -1.96
C ALA A 174 -13.39 1.69 -3.34
N LEU A 175 -13.64 2.45 -4.41
CA LEU A 175 -13.59 1.94 -5.78
C LEU A 175 -12.16 1.57 -6.18
N VAL A 176 -11.19 2.47 -5.96
CA VAL A 176 -9.78 2.27 -6.33
C VAL A 176 -9.20 1.06 -5.59
N GLU A 177 -9.31 1.03 -4.26
CA GLU A 177 -8.78 -0.05 -3.41
C GLU A 177 -9.54 -1.36 -3.59
N GLY A 178 -10.85 -1.30 -3.73
CA GLY A 178 -11.69 -2.48 -3.91
C GLY A 178 -11.42 -3.19 -5.24
N ASP A 179 -11.13 -2.42 -6.29
CA ASP A 179 -10.77 -2.92 -7.61
C ASP A 179 -9.39 -3.60 -7.61
N ALA A 180 -8.37 -3.00 -6.98
CA ALA A 180 -7.06 -3.64 -6.76
C ALA A 180 -7.18 -4.91 -5.89
N SER A 181 -7.95 -4.83 -4.81
CA SER A 181 -8.23 -5.97 -3.93
C SER A 181 -8.96 -7.10 -4.66
N ALA A 182 -9.88 -6.79 -5.57
CA ALA A 182 -10.58 -7.81 -6.36
C ALA A 182 -9.60 -8.59 -7.25
N VAL A 183 -8.66 -7.89 -7.88
CA VAL A 183 -7.66 -8.49 -8.80
C VAL A 183 -6.67 -9.35 -8.03
N MET A 184 -6.13 -8.86 -6.91
CA MET A 184 -5.24 -9.66 -6.07
C MET A 184 -5.95 -10.92 -5.54
N ASN A 185 -7.24 -10.84 -5.22
CA ASN A 185 -8.03 -11.97 -4.75
C ASN A 185 -8.23 -13.03 -5.84
N VAL A 186 -8.47 -12.61 -7.09
CA VAL A 186 -8.55 -13.52 -8.23
C VAL A 186 -7.20 -14.21 -8.45
N PHE A 187 -6.10 -13.44 -8.46
CA PHE A 187 -4.75 -13.99 -8.56
C PHE A 187 -4.46 -15.03 -7.46
N ALA A 188 -4.73 -14.69 -6.20
CA ALA A 188 -4.54 -15.60 -5.06
C ALA A 188 -5.36 -16.89 -5.21
N GLN A 189 -6.60 -16.78 -5.67
CA GLN A 189 -7.46 -17.95 -5.95
C GLN A 189 -6.90 -18.83 -7.06
N GLU A 190 -6.36 -18.24 -8.13
CA GLU A 190 -5.73 -19.00 -9.21
C GLU A 190 -4.49 -19.76 -8.73
N VAL A 191 -3.63 -19.11 -7.94
CA VAL A 191 -2.46 -19.76 -7.34
C VAL A 191 -2.89 -20.93 -6.47
N ILE A 192 -3.86 -20.73 -5.58
CA ILE A 192 -4.37 -21.77 -4.68
C ILE A 192 -5.01 -22.92 -5.46
N THR A 193 -5.74 -22.63 -6.54
CA THR A 193 -6.38 -23.65 -7.37
C THR A 193 -5.34 -24.51 -8.09
N ARG A 194 -4.25 -23.91 -8.58
CA ARG A 194 -3.13 -24.61 -9.25
C ARG A 194 -2.24 -25.36 -8.25
N ASN A 195 -2.08 -24.82 -7.04
CA ASN A 195 -1.30 -25.41 -5.97
C ASN A 195 -2.01 -25.25 -4.61
N PRO A 196 -2.87 -26.22 -4.22
CA PRO A 196 -3.60 -26.14 -2.95
C PRO A 196 -2.71 -26.05 -1.69
N LEU A 197 -1.45 -26.51 -1.77
CA LEU A 197 -0.50 -26.40 -0.67
C LEU A 197 0.03 -24.98 -0.48
N ALA A 198 -0.16 -24.08 -1.45
CA ALA A 198 0.21 -22.67 -1.36
C ALA A 198 -0.50 -21.96 -0.19
N VAL A 199 -1.70 -22.42 0.21
CA VAL A 199 -2.41 -21.90 1.40
C VAL A 199 -1.54 -22.03 2.66
N PHE A 200 -0.79 -23.12 2.82
CA PHE A 200 0.11 -23.28 3.97
C PHE A 200 1.31 -22.33 3.91
N GLN A 201 1.74 -21.91 2.73
CA GLN A 201 2.77 -20.89 2.57
C GLN A 201 2.22 -19.52 2.98
N ILE A 202 1.01 -19.15 2.52
CA ILE A 202 0.35 -17.90 2.94
C ILE A 202 0.14 -17.87 4.45
N LEU A 203 -0.39 -18.95 5.04
CA LEU A 203 -0.59 -19.03 6.49
C LEU A 203 0.74 -19.00 7.26
N GLY A 204 1.74 -19.75 6.79
CA GLY A 204 3.08 -19.75 7.38
C GLY A 204 3.74 -18.37 7.32
N GLN A 205 3.64 -17.70 6.17
CA GLN A 205 4.12 -16.33 5.97
C GLN A 205 3.35 -15.37 6.84
N GLY A 206 2.02 -15.43 6.90
CA GLY A 206 1.19 -14.60 7.78
C GLY A 206 1.52 -14.76 9.27
N LEU A 207 1.91 -15.96 9.70
CA LEU A 207 2.36 -16.22 11.07
C LEU A 207 3.80 -15.74 11.33
N GLN A 208 4.72 -15.91 10.37
CA GLN A 208 6.09 -15.40 10.45
C GLN A 208 6.12 -13.86 10.36
N ALA A 209 5.20 -13.31 9.59
CA ALA A 209 4.79 -11.92 9.52
C ALA A 209 4.01 -11.44 10.75
N GLY A 210 3.92 -12.22 11.84
CA GLY A 210 3.11 -11.87 13.01
C GLY A 210 3.30 -10.40 13.43
N ASN A 211 2.18 -9.66 13.47
CA ASN A 211 2.02 -8.19 13.62
C ASN A 211 2.17 -7.30 12.36
N LEU A 212 2.37 -7.83 11.14
CA LEU A 212 2.56 -7.00 9.93
C LEU A 212 1.33 -6.16 9.54
N PHE A 213 0.12 -6.47 10.03
CA PHE A 213 -1.03 -5.62 9.71
C PHE A 213 -1.40 -4.64 10.81
N LEU A 214 -1.06 -4.94 12.07
CA LEU A 214 -1.41 -4.10 13.21
C LEU A 214 -0.29 -4.15 14.26
N PRO A 215 0.45 -3.05 14.46
CA PRO A 215 1.37 -2.90 15.57
C PRO A 215 0.69 -3.13 16.93
N PRO A 216 1.40 -3.74 17.90
CA PRO A 216 0.90 -3.84 19.28
C PRO A 216 0.50 -2.47 19.84
N GLY A 217 -0.66 -2.41 20.49
CA GLY A 217 -1.16 -1.16 21.08
C GLY A 217 -1.91 -0.26 20.08
N THR A 218 -2.11 -0.70 18.83
CA THR A 218 -2.98 0.03 17.90
C THR A 218 -4.40 0.12 18.45
N PRO A 219 -4.97 1.34 18.58
CA PRO A 219 -6.35 1.50 19.03
C PRO A 219 -7.36 0.86 18.08
N PRO A 220 -8.41 0.19 18.58
CA PRO A 220 -9.39 -0.50 17.74
C PRO A 220 -10.09 0.40 16.71
N VAL A 221 -10.32 1.67 17.03
CA VAL A 221 -10.93 2.62 16.09
C VAL A 221 -10.03 2.83 14.86
N LEU A 222 -8.72 3.01 15.09
CA LEU A 222 -7.77 3.24 14.01
C LEU A 222 -7.55 1.97 13.19
N SER A 223 -7.51 0.80 13.82
CA SER A 223 -7.42 -0.47 13.07
C SER A 223 -8.57 -0.65 12.08
N ARG A 224 -9.79 -0.20 12.41
CA ARG A 224 -10.97 -0.36 11.54
C ARG A 224 -11.01 0.64 10.39
N GLU A 225 -10.29 1.75 10.50
CA GLU A 225 -10.17 2.71 9.40
C GLU A 225 -9.18 2.24 8.33
N PHE A 226 -8.30 1.29 8.68
CA PHE A 226 -7.29 0.71 7.79
C PHE A 226 -7.74 -0.55 7.05
N PHE A 227 -8.73 -1.28 7.57
CA PHE A 227 -9.34 -2.42 6.88
C PHE A 227 -10.71 -2.02 6.36
N PHE A 228 -10.84 -1.91 5.04
CA PHE A 228 -12.13 -1.82 4.36
C PHE A 228 -12.83 -3.19 4.34
#